data_AF-A0A940VCP9-F1
#
_entry.id   AF-A0A940VCP9-F1
#
_cell.length_a   1.000
_cell.length_b   1.000
_cell.length_c   1.000
_cell.angle_alpha   90.00
_cell.angle_beta   90.00
_cell.angle_gamma   90.00
#
_symmetry.space_group_name_H-M   'P 1'
#
loop_
_entity.id
_entity.type
_entity.pdbx_description
1 polymer ?
#
loop_
_entity_poly.entity_id
_entity_poly.type
_entity_poly.pdbx_seq_one_letter_code
_entity_poly.pdbx_strand_id
1 'polypeptide(L)'
;MTANSYLQLTLYFGVLFALVKPVGAYMARVYEDRPILLRRILWPVERMMYRAAGIRPDVEMDWRSYALAMLAFSMFGVLSVYLLQRVQGWLPLNPENLNAVAPHLAFNTAASFASNTNWQSYGGETTLSYLIVRRSAQTIGNFWVDLVRSTLYILLPLSLVGALLLVSQGVVQTFQPYVKVSVL
;
A
#
# COMPACT_ATOMS: atom_id res chain seq x y z
N MET A 1 22.95 13.49 -24.30
CA MET A 1 22.17 12.24 -24.11
C MET A 1 22.65 11.23 -25.14
N THR A 2 22.82 9.96 -24.78
CA THR A 2 23.29 8.93 -25.73
C THR A 2 22.11 8.31 -26.48
N ALA A 3 22.37 7.63 -27.60
CA ALA A 3 21.33 6.91 -28.34
C ALA A 3 20.59 5.89 -27.46
N ASN A 4 21.31 5.23 -26.55
CA ASN A 4 20.75 4.30 -25.57
C ASN A 4 19.74 4.98 -24.63
N SER A 5 19.99 6.22 -24.19
CA SER A 5 19.04 6.96 -23.35
C SER A 5 17.72 7.23 -24.09
N TYR A 6 17.77 7.61 -25.37
CA TYR A 6 16.56 7.83 -26.17
C TYR A 6 15.80 6.53 -26.45
N LEU A 7 16.50 5.43 -26.71
CA LEU A 7 15.90 4.10 -26.87
C LEU A 7 15.18 3.66 -25.58
N GLN A 8 15.86 3.76 -24.43
CA GLN A 8 15.29 3.42 -23.11
C GLN A 8 14.06 4.27 -22.79
N LEU A 9 14.12 5.59 -23.02
CA LEU A 9 13.01 6.50 -22.76
C LEU A 9 11.80 6.19 -23.65
N THR A 10 12.04 5.91 -24.94
CA THR A 10 11.00 5.56 -25.91
C THR A 10 10.33 4.23 -25.54
N LEU A 11 11.13 3.22 -25.18
CA LEU A 11 10.64 1.92 -24.75
C LEU A 11 9.85 2.02 -23.44
N TYR A 12 10.35 2.80 -22.47
CA TYR A 12 9.65 3.05 -21.20
C TYR A 12 8.28 3.69 -21.43
N PHE A 13 8.20 4.80 -22.18
CA PHE A 13 6.91 5.44 -22.46
C PHE A 13 5.99 4.58 -23.33
N GLY A 14 6.54 3.84 -24.30
CA GLY A 14 5.77 2.90 -25.13
C GLY A 14 5.09 1.82 -24.29
N VAL A 15 5.84 1.18 -23.38
CA VAL A 15 5.31 0.18 -22.44
C VAL A 15 4.32 0.82 -21.45
N LEU A 16 4.65 1.99 -20.89
CA LEU A 16 3.77 2.71 -19.96
C LEU A 16 2.41 3.01 -20.59
N PHE A 17 2.37 3.66 -21.76
CA PHE A 17 1.12 3.99 -22.43
C PHE A 17 0.35 2.76 -22.93
N ALA A 18 1.04 1.69 -23.34
CA ALA A 18 0.42 0.41 -23.66
C ALA A 18 -0.28 -0.23 -22.44
N LEU A 19 0.26 -0.05 -21.23
CA LEU A 19 -0.31 -0.57 -19.98
C LEU A 19 -1.40 0.32 -19.37
N VAL A 20 -1.38 1.64 -19.60
CA VAL A 20 -2.39 2.59 -19.06
C VAL A 20 -3.81 2.16 -19.43
N LYS A 21 -4.07 1.82 -20.69
CA LYS A 21 -5.43 1.46 -21.16
C LYS A 21 -5.97 0.16 -20.54
N PRO A 22 -5.28 -1.00 -20.58
CA PRO A 22 -5.79 -2.23 -19.98
C PRO A 22 -5.90 -2.15 -18.45
N VAL A 23 -4.92 -1.56 -17.75
CA VAL A 23 -4.95 -1.42 -16.30
C VAL A 23 -6.05 -0.44 -15.87
N GLY A 24 -6.14 0.73 -16.49
CA GLY A 24 -7.19 1.71 -16.22
C GLY A 24 -8.60 1.17 -16.49
N ALA A 25 -8.80 0.43 -17.59
CA ALA A 25 -10.07 -0.21 -17.90
C ALA A 25 -10.43 -1.34 -16.91
N TYR A 26 -9.44 -2.04 -16.35
CA TYR A 26 -9.65 -3.00 -15.29
C TYR A 26 -10.06 -2.31 -13.98
N MET A 27 -9.33 -1.26 -13.57
CA MET A 27 -9.64 -0.47 -12.37
C MET A 27 -11.05 0.15 -12.44
N ALA A 28 -11.44 0.72 -13.59
CA ALA A 28 -12.78 1.25 -13.80
C ALA A 28 -13.86 0.18 -13.58
N ARG A 29 -13.67 -1.05 -14.08
CA ARG A 29 -14.60 -2.17 -13.83
C ARG A 29 -14.70 -2.57 -12.36
N VAL A 30 -13.62 -2.47 -11.58
CA VAL A 30 -13.60 -2.76 -10.14
C VAL A 30 -14.44 -1.72 -9.37
N TYR A 31 -14.29 -0.43 -9.68
CA TYR A 31 -15.01 0.65 -8.99
C TYR A 31 -16.48 0.76 -9.43
N GLU A 32 -16.78 0.57 -10.72
CA GLU A 32 -18.17 0.58 -11.26
C GLU A 32 -18.99 -0.69 -10.94
N ASP A 33 -18.54 -1.53 -9.99
CA ASP A 33 -19.12 -2.83 -9.62
C ASP A 33 -19.33 -3.83 -10.79
N ARG A 34 -18.65 -3.66 -11.92
CA ARG A 34 -18.84 -4.53 -13.08
C ARG A 34 -18.33 -5.96 -12.80
N PRO A 35 -18.91 -6.99 -13.45
CA PRO A 35 -18.45 -8.36 -13.28
C PRO A 35 -17.02 -8.53 -13.80
N ILE A 36 -16.12 -9.00 -12.92
CA ILE A 36 -14.74 -9.36 -13.23
C ILE A 36 -14.46 -10.79 -12.77
N LEU A 37 -13.60 -11.52 -13.48
CA LEU A 37 -13.29 -12.93 -13.17
C LEU A 37 -12.78 -13.11 -11.74
N LEU A 38 -11.93 -12.20 -11.28
CA LEU A 38 -11.32 -12.26 -9.94
C LEU A 38 -12.36 -12.09 -8.82
N ARG A 39 -13.42 -11.32 -9.05
CA ARG A 39 -14.56 -11.17 -8.13
C ARG A 39 -15.31 -12.48 -7.96
N ARG A 40 -15.52 -13.25 -9.04
CA ARG A 40 -16.15 -14.59 -8.93
C ARG A 40 -15.39 -15.53 -8.00
N ILE A 41 -14.07 -15.40 -7.89
CA ILE A 41 -13.21 -16.24 -7.04
C ILE A 41 -13.12 -15.68 -5.61
N LEU A 42 -12.87 -14.37 -5.46
CA LEU A 42 -12.61 -13.74 -4.16
C LEU A 42 -13.86 -13.14 -3.48
N TRP A 43 -15.05 -13.19 -4.10
CA TRP A 43 -16.30 -12.70 -3.49
C TRP A 43 -16.61 -13.30 -2.10
N PRO A 44 -16.33 -14.59 -1.80
CA PRO A 44 -16.49 -15.10 -0.44
C PRO A 44 -15.61 -14.36 0.57
N VAL A 45 -14.40 -13.96 0.16
CA VAL A 45 -13.45 -13.17 0.97
C VAL A 45 -13.95 -11.73 1.11
N GLU A 46 -14.35 -11.07 0.00
CA GLU A 46 -14.97 -9.74 0.00
C GLU A 46 -16.16 -9.68 0.98
N ARG A 47 -17.07 -10.66 0.89
CA ARG A 47 -18.24 -10.77 1.77
C ARG A 47 -17.87 -11.07 3.22
N MET A 48 -16.84 -11.88 3.47
CA MET A 48 -16.34 -12.14 4.82
C MET A 48 -15.77 -10.87 5.44
N MET A 49 -14.98 -10.10 4.69
CA MET A 49 -14.42 -8.81 5.13
C MET A 49 -15.54 -7.81 5.45
N TYR A 50 -16.55 -7.67 4.57
CA TYR A 50 -17.70 -6.80 4.86
C TYR A 50 -18.46 -7.22 6.11
N ARG A 51 -18.70 -8.51 6.31
CA ARG A 51 -19.39 -9.01 7.52
C ARG A 51 -18.57 -8.81 8.79
N ALA A 52 -17.26 -9.05 8.75
CA ALA A 52 -16.37 -8.90 9.90
C ALA A 52 -16.20 -7.43 10.32
N ALA A 53 -16.14 -6.51 9.36
CA ALA A 53 -16.01 -5.07 9.60
C ALA A 53 -17.35 -4.31 9.69
N GLY A 54 -18.50 -5.00 9.58
CA GLY A 54 -19.82 -4.37 9.62
C GLY A 54 -20.13 -3.44 8.44
N ILE A 55 -19.42 -3.59 7.32
CA ILE A 55 -19.54 -2.73 6.14
C ILE A 55 -20.85 -3.04 5.41
N ARG A 56 -21.69 -2.00 5.25
CA ARG A 56 -22.90 -2.04 4.42
C ARG A 56 -22.56 -1.45 3.05
N PRO A 57 -22.43 -2.25 1.99
CA PRO A 57 -22.03 -1.75 0.68
C PRO A 57 -23.13 -0.91 0.00
N ASP A 58 -24.39 -1.15 0.37
CA ASP A 58 -25.58 -0.50 -0.21
C ASP A 58 -25.81 0.94 0.31
N VAL A 59 -24.91 1.45 1.15
CA VAL A 59 -24.99 2.78 1.76
C VAL A 59 -23.85 3.65 1.24
N GLU A 60 -24.18 4.69 0.47
CA GLU A 60 -23.20 5.71 0.05
C GLU A 60 -22.85 6.69 1.17
N MET A 61 -21.69 7.34 1.04
CA MET A 61 -21.23 8.38 1.96
C MET A 61 -21.20 9.75 1.29
N ASP A 62 -21.72 10.76 2.02
CA ASP A 62 -21.36 12.16 1.82
C ASP A 62 -19.84 12.35 1.96
N TRP A 63 -19.29 13.37 1.30
CA TRP A 63 -17.86 13.65 1.30
C TRP A 63 -17.27 13.83 2.70
N ARG A 64 -18.06 14.35 3.67
CA ARG A 64 -17.63 14.51 5.07
C ARG A 64 -17.41 13.16 5.72
N SER A 65 -18.38 12.26 5.61
CA SER A 65 -18.30 10.90 6.16
C SER A 65 -17.19 10.10 5.51
N TYR A 66 -17.02 10.22 4.19
CA TYR A 66 -15.91 9.60 3.45
C TYR A 66 -14.54 10.11 3.93
N ALA A 67 -14.37 11.43 4.03
CA ALA A 67 -13.12 12.04 4.49
C ALA A 67 -12.80 11.71 5.95
N LEU A 68 -13.80 11.69 6.83
CA LEU A 68 -13.63 11.29 8.23
C LEU A 68 -13.28 9.81 8.36
N ALA A 69 -13.92 8.92 7.59
CA ALA A 69 -13.59 7.49 7.57
C ALA A 69 -12.14 7.26 7.09
N MET A 70 -11.74 7.94 6.02
CA MET A 70 -10.36 7.92 5.50
C MET A 70 -9.34 8.41 6.55
N LEU A 71 -9.58 9.57 7.17
CA LEU A 71 -8.69 10.12 8.19
C LEU A 71 -8.63 9.24 9.45
N ALA A 72 -9.76 8.69 9.90
CA ALA A 72 -9.81 7.76 11.03
C ALA A 72 -9.05 6.47 10.74
N PHE A 73 -9.18 5.91 9.53
CA PHE A 73 -8.43 4.73 9.10
C PHE A 73 -6.92 5.01 9.03
N SER A 74 -6.51 6.14 8.45
CA SER A 74 -5.10 6.57 8.45
C SER A 74 -4.54 6.76 9.86
N MET A 75 -5.27 7.42 10.76
CA MET A 75 -4.85 7.60 12.16
C MET A 75 -4.75 6.28 12.93
N PHE A 76 -5.68 5.35 12.70
CA PHE A 76 -5.59 4.00 13.24
C PHE A 76 -4.37 3.24 12.71
N GLY A 77 -4.05 3.40 11.41
CA GLY A 77 -2.83 2.88 10.79
C GLY A 77 -1.56 3.42 11.45
N VAL A 78 -1.46 4.75 11.64
CA VAL A 78 -0.34 5.39 12.37
C VAL A 78 -0.21 4.80 13.77
N LEU A 79 -1.30 4.74 14.54
CA LEU A 79 -1.27 4.21 15.91
C LEU A 79 -0.83 2.74 15.93
N SER A 80 -1.32 1.92 15.01
CA SER A 80 -0.98 0.50 14.91
C SER A 80 0.51 0.30 14.60
N VAL A 81 1.04 0.99 13.58
CA VAL A 81 2.45 0.89 13.18
C VAL A 81 3.39 1.50 14.22
N TYR A 82 2.95 2.54 14.94
CA TYR A 82 3.66 3.09 16.08
C TYR A 82 3.77 2.07 17.21
N LEU A 83 2.64 1.49 17.64
CA LEU A 83 2.60 0.52 18.73
C LEU A 83 3.44 -0.73 18.40
N LEU A 84 3.34 -1.26 17.17
CA LEU A 84 4.16 -2.40 16.72
C LEU A 84 5.67 -2.12 16.85
N GLN A 85 6.15 -0.96 16.39
CA GLN A 85 7.56 -0.56 16.56
C GLN A 85 7.97 -0.34 18.02
N ARG A 86 7.04 0.09 18.88
CA ARG A 86 7.27 0.27 20.32
C ARG A 86 7.29 -1.05 21.09
N VAL A 87 6.65 -2.11 20.58
CA VAL A 87 6.67 -3.46 21.19
C VAL A 87 7.53 -4.48 20.44
N GLN A 88 8.26 -4.08 19.37
CA GLN A 88 9.00 -5.02 18.51
C GLN A 88 10.01 -5.91 19.26
N GLY A 89 10.57 -5.45 20.38
CA GLY A 89 11.47 -6.22 21.22
C GLY A 89 10.81 -7.44 21.89
N TRP A 90 9.48 -7.52 21.90
CA TRP A 90 8.70 -8.64 22.43
C TRP A 90 7.93 -9.40 21.33
N LEU A 91 8.01 -8.96 20.06
CA LEU A 91 7.33 -9.64 18.97
C LEU A 91 8.10 -10.90 18.53
N PRO A 92 7.40 -11.99 18.18
CA PRO A 92 8.03 -13.10 17.46
C PRO A 92 8.55 -12.61 16.09
N LEU A 93 9.51 -13.34 15.52
CA LEU A 93 10.25 -12.98 14.29
C LEU A 93 11.28 -11.85 14.47
N ASN A 94 11.86 -11.72 15.66
CA ASN A 94 13.00 -10.83 15.95
C ASN A 94 14.29 -11.65 16.25
N PRO A 95 14.89 -12.35 15.25
CA PRO A 95 16.05 -13.22 15.49
C PRO A 95 17.28 -12.47 16.01
N GLU A 96 17.39 -11.18 15.68
CA GLU A 96 18.49 -10.29 16.07
C GLU A 96 18.26 -9.60 17.43
N ASN A 97 17.14 -9.91 18.12
CA ASN A 97 16.77 -9.36 19.44
C ASN A 97 16.83 -7.82 19.53
N LEU A 98 16.37 -7.14 18.48
CA LEU A 98 16.37 -5.68 18.40
C LEU A 98 15.40 -5.06 19.42
N ASN A 99 15.87 -4.04 20.14
CA ASN A 99 15.08 -3.27 21.11
C ASN A 99 14.01 -2.39 20.44
N ALA A 100 13.06 -1.88 21.24
CA ALA A 100 12.00 -0.98 20.77
C ALA A 100 12.52 0.30 20.09
N VAL A 101 11.98 0.63 18.91
CA VAL A 101 12.35 1.85 18.15
C VAL A 101 12.04 3.10 18.98
N ALA A 102 12.97 4.06 19.04
CA ALA A 102 12.80 5.29 19.83
C ALA A 102 11.49 6.04 19.49
N PRO A 103 10.78 6.66 20.45
CA PRO A 103 9.41 7.15 20.24
C PRO A 103 9.23 8.12 19.07
N HIS A 104 10.18 9.04 18.86
CA HIS A 104 10.13 10.01 17.77
C HIS A 104 10.31 9.36 16.39
N LEU A 105 11.21 8.36 16.30
CA LEU A 105 11.47 7.62 15.07
C LEU A 105 10.30 6.70 14.74
N ALA A 106 9.79 5.95 15.73
CA ALA A 106 8.59 5.12 15.59
C ALA A 106 7.38 5.94 15.08
N PHE A 107 7.20 7.16 15.60
CA PHE A 107 6.15 8.07 15.16
C PHE A 107 6.37 8.60 13.74
N ASN A 108 7.58 9.05 13.41
CA ASN A 108 7.91 9.53 12.06
C ASN A 108 7.69 8.43 11.01
N THR A 109 8.21 7.23 11.25
CA THR A 109 8.04 6.07 10.38
C THR A 109 6.56 5.71 10.23
N ALA A 110 5.80 5.62 11.32
CA ALA A 110 4.37 5.30 11.27
C ALA A 110 3.54 6.35 10.51
N ALA A 111 3.79 7.64 10.76
CA ALA A 111 3.15 8.74 10.04
C ALA A 111 3.48 8.70 8.54
N SER A 112 4.74 8.45 8.20
CA SER A 112 5.26 8.40 6.83
C SER A 112 4.69 7.26 5.98
N PHE A 113 4.53 6.07 6.56
CA PHE A 113 3.86 4.95 5.88
C PHE A 113 2.36 5.25 5.69
N ALA A 114 1.69 5.80 6.70
CA ALA A 114 0.26 6.13 6.61
C ALA A 114 -0.04 7.30 5.63
N SER A 115 0.90 8.23 5.44
CA SER A 115 0.82 9.28 4.41
C SER A 115 1.28 8.83 3.03
N ASN A 116 1.62 7.55 2.85
CA ASN A 116 2.21 6.97 1.63
C ASN A 116 3.43 7.76 1.11
N THR A 117 4.18 8.37 2.04
CA THR A 117 5.42 9.10 1.73
C THR A 117 6.61 8.16 1.74
N ASN A 118 6.58 7.13 2.59
CA ASN A 118 7.64 6.13 2.77
C ASN A 118 9.04 6.75 3.00
N TRP A 119 9.05 7.96 3.56
CA TRP A 119 10.21 8.66 4.10
C TRP A 119 10.92 7.81 5.17
N GLN A 120 12.25 7.75 5.06
CA GLN A 120 13.15 7.01 5.94
C GLN A 120 14.05 8.03 6.67
N SER A 121 13.84 8.21 7.98
CA SER A 121 14.55 9.21 8.80
C SER A 121 15.68 8.66 9.67
N TYR A 122 16.07 7.40 9.45
CA TYR A 122 17.37 6.88 9.85
C TYR A 122 18.43 7.27 8.80
N GLY A 123 19.71 7.31 9.18
CA GLY A 123 20.74 8.05 8.42
C GLY A 123 20.81 7.73 6.90
N GLY A 124 20.96 8.72 6.01
CA GLY A 124 21.46 10.09 6.24
C GLY A 124 20.64 11.26 5.66
N GLU A 125 20.49 12.30 6.49
CA GLU A 125 20.67 13.73 6.11
C GLU A 125 19.57 14.48 5.30
N THR A 126 18.50 14.93 6.00
CA THR A 126 17.58 16.11 5.70
C THR A 126 16.45 15.96 4.63
N THR A 127 15.28 16.65 4.60
CA THR A 127 14.48 17.52 5.54
C THR A 127 13.01 17.72 4.99
N LEU A 128 12.14 18.47 5.70
CA LEU A 128 10.69 18.80 5.48
C LEU A 128 10.36 19.59 4.17
N SER A 129 9.12 19.86 3.69
CA SER A 129 7.83 20.23 4.36
C SER A 129 6.53 19.94 3.52
N TYR A 130 5.45 20.75 3.63
CA TYR A 130 4.03 20.29 3.52
C TYR A 130 2.99 21.01 2.59
N LEU A 131 1.99 20.20 2.15
CA LEU A 131 0.54 20.47 1.82
C LEU A 131 0.15 21.31 0.58
N ILE A 132 -0.96 21.05 -0.17
CA ILE A 132 -2.41 21.20 0.15
C ILE A 132 -3.30 20.38 -0.85
N VAL A 133 -4.55 19.99 -0.50
CA VAL A 133 -5.60 19.53 -1.45
C VAL A 133 -6.98 20.17 -1.15
N ARG A 134 -7.75 20.53 -2.19
CA ARG A 134 -9.21 20.82 -2.13
C ARG A 134 -10.02 19.67 -2.75
N ARG A 135 -11.26 19.45 -2.30
CA ARG A 135 -12.28 18.62 -2.96
C ARG A 135 -13.63 19.36 -3.06
N SER A 136 -14.40 19.08 -4.09
CA SER A 136 -15.84 19.35 -4.16
C SER A 136 -16.56 18.23 -4.91
N ALA A 137 -17.35 17.44 -4.19
CA ALA A 137 -18.34 16.47 -4.69
C ALA A 137 -19.32 16.22 -3.54
N GLN A 138 -20.62 15.99 -3.82
CA GLN A 138 -21.63 15.83 -2.75
C GLN A 138 -21.83 14.38 -2.29
N THR A 139 -21.53 13.38 -3.12
CA THR A 139 -21.32 11.99 -2.70
C THR A 139 -20.10 11.43 -3.46
N ILE A 140 -19.37 10.49 -2.86
CA ILE A 140 -18.11 9.95 -3.41
C ILE A 140 -18.07 8.41 -3.32
N GLY A 141 -19.21 7.75 -3.14
CA GLY A 141 -19.28 6.29 -2.91
C GLY A 141 -19.05 5.92 -1.44
N ASN A 142 -18.48 4.75 -1.17
CA ASN A 142 -18.29 4.23 0.19
C ASN A 142 -16.82 3.84 0.42
N PHE A 143 -16.13 4.61 1.27
CA PHE A 143 -14.71 4.45 1.54
C PHE A 143 -14.30 3.02 1.93
N TRP A 144 -15.12 2.32 2.71
CA TRP A 144 -14.78 0.96 3.17
C TRP A 144 -14.91 -0.09 2.05
N VAL A 145 -15.87 0.11 1.14
CA VAL A 145 -16.03 -0.71 -0.06
C VAL A 145 -14.86 -0.49 -1.01
N ASP A 146 -14.52 0.78 -1.27
CA ASP A 146 -13.38 1.16 -2.10
C ASP A 146 -12.08 0.55 -1.56
N LEU A 147 -11.80 0.73 -0.26
CA LEU A 147 -10.61 0.21 0.41
C LEU A 147 -10.47 -1.32 0.25
N VAL A 148 -11.54 -2.07 0.51
CA VAL A 148 -11.55 -3.54 0.37
C VAL A 148 -11.31 -3.93 -1.10
N ARG A 149 -11.98 -3.27 -2.05
CA ARG A 149 -11.86 -3.61 -3.48
C ARG A 149 -10.51 -3.25 -4.08
N SER A 150 -10.00 -2.06 -3.80
CA SER A 150 -8.66 -1.64 -4.23
C SER A 150 -7.61 -2.60 -3.68
N THR A 151 -7.71 -2.99 -2.41
CA THR A 151 -6.75 -3.93 -1.81
C THR A 151 -6.88 -5.33 -2.43
N LEU A 152 -8.08 -5.90 -2.47
CA LEU A 152 -8.32 -7.30 -2.85
C LEU A 152 -8.19 -7.56 -4.36
N TYR A 153 -8.61 -6.61 -5.20
CA TYR A 153 -8.68 -6.79 -6.65
C TYR A 153 -7.60 -6.06 -7.46
N ILE A 154 -7.00 -4.99 -6.92
CA ILE A 154 -5.99 -4.20 -7.65
C ILE A 154 -4.60 -4.39 -7.04
N LEU A 155 -4.43 -4.05 -5.76
CA LEU A 155 -3.11 -4.04 -5.12
C LEU A 155 -2.57 -5.44 -4.87
N LEU A 156 -3.32 -6.31 -4.19
CA LEU A 156 -2.86 -7.65 -3.82
C LEU A 156 -2.45 -8.52 -5.03
N PRO A 157 -3.23 -8.59 -6.14
CA PRO A 157 -2.84 -9.36 -7.32
C PRO A 157 -1.61 -8.77 -8.02
N LEU A 158 -1.53 -7.44 -8.14
CA LEU A 158 -0.41 -6.76 -8.77
C LEU A 158 0.88 -6.92 -7.96
N SER A 159 0.80 -6.80 -6.62
CA SER A 159 1.94 -7.01 -5.73
C SER A 159 2.40 -8.47 -5.72
N LEU A 160 1.48 -9.43 -5.84
CA LEU A 160 1.84 -10.86 -5.91
C LEU A 160 2.61 -11.17 -7.20
N VAL A 161 2.13 -10.67 -8.35
CA VAL A 161 2.85 -10.82 -9.64
C VAL A 161 4.21 -10.12 -9.58
N GLY A 162 4.27 -8.89 -9.07
CA GLY A 162 5.52 -8.14 -8.90
C GLY A 162 6.52 -8.85 -7.99
N ALA A 163 6.07 -9.35 -6.84
CA ALA A 163 6.92 -10.09 -5.91
C ALA A 163 7.47 -11.39 -6.52
N LEU A 164 6.64 -12.16 -7.23
CA LEU A 164 7.09 -13.39 -7.91
C LEU A 164 8.12 -13.10 -9.00
N LEU A 165 7.93 -12.03 -9.78
CA LEU A 165 8.91 -11.60 -10.79
C LEU A 165 10.25 -11.18 -10.13
N LEU A 166 10.20 -10.37 -9.08
CA LEU A 166 11.39 -9.93 -8.34
C LEU A 166 12.14 -11.12 -7.71
N VAL A 167 11.43 -12.03 -7.06
CA VAL A 167 12.02 -13.26 -6.48
C VAL A 167 12.65 -14.13 -7.58
N SER A 168 12.01 -14.25 -8.75
CA SER A 168 12.59 -14.99 -9.89
C SER A 168 13.88 -14.35 -10.45
N GLN A 169 14.09 -13.05 -10.20
CA GLN A 169 15.30 -12.30 -10.55
C GLN A 169 16.35 -12.28 -9.43
N GLY A 170 16.12 -13.01 -8.33
CA GLY A 170 17.06 -13.12 -7.21
C GLY A 170 16.84 -12.13 -6.06
N VAL A 171 15.72 -11.40 -6.03
CA VAL A 171 15.36 -10.59 -4.84
C VAL A 171 15.05 -11.52 -3.66
N VAL A 172 15.69 -11.24 -2.53
CA VAL A 172 15.61 -12.07 -1.32
C VAL A 172 14.24 -11.95 -0.66
N GLN A 173 13.58 -13.10 -0.46
CA GLN A 173 12.31 -13.23 0.27
C GLN A 173 12.45 -14.38 1.28
N THR A 174 12.99 -14.10 2.47
CA THR A 174 13.31 -15.12 3.49
C THR A 174 13.04 -14.61 4.91
N PHE A 175 12.92 -15.55 5.86
CA PHE A 175 12.84 -15.30 7.30
C PHE A 175 14.12 -15.75 8.05
N GLN A 176 15.20 -16.03 7.31
CA GLN A 176 16.49 -16.44 7.89
C GLN A 176 17.21 -15.27 8.60
N PRO A 177 17.97 -15.54 9.69
CA PRO A 177 18.86 -14.55 10.33
C PRO A 177 19.97 -14.05 9.40
N TYR A 178 20.71 -13.01 9.82
CA TYR A 178 21.81 -12.48 9.01
C TYR A 178 22.92 -13.49 8.73
N VAL A 179 23.26 -13.64 7.45
CA VAL A 179 24.36 -14.51 7.00
C VAL A 179 25.70 -13.80 7.23
N LYS A 180 26.54 -14.38 8.10
CA LYS A 180 27.93 -13.91 8.30
C LYS A 180 28.81 -14.44 7.17
N VAL A 181 29.23 -13.55 6.29
CA VAL A 181 30.18 -13.86 5.21
C VAL A 181 31.58 -13.47 5.65
N SER A 182 32.50 -14.44 5.72
CA SER A 182 33.93 -14.13 5.87
C SER A 182 34.45 -13.67 4.51
N VAL A 183 34.86 -12.40 4.43
CA VAL A 183 35.70 -11.93 3.32
C VAL A 183 37.15 -12.38 3.57
N LEU A 184 37.86 -12.69 2.48
CA LEU A 184 39.28 -13.06 2.46
C LEU A 184 40.18 -11.82 2.44
#